data_AF-A0A352S0I8-F1
#
_entry.id   AF-A0A352S0I8-F1
#
_cell.length_a   1.000
_cell.length_b   1.000
_cell.length_c   1.000
_cell.angle_alpha   90.00
_cell.angle_beta   90.00
_cell.angle_gamma   90.00
#
_symmetry.space_group_name_H-M   'P 1'
#
loop_
_entity.id
_entity.type
_entity.pdbx_description
1 polymer ?
#
loop_
_entity_poly.entity_id
_entity_poly.type
_entity_poly.pdbx_seq_one_letter_code
_entity_poly.pdbx_strand_id
1 'polypeptide(L)'
;MLKVTIELVPSGDQERTLVLGELTISNVGHPTVDAGDYEVVLTEHHRGRADQATSRFCTVASMHGLEREVLRPTQLVGAALNLVAPLKRTMHSSSEPYGVVHSREEL
;
A
#
# COMPACT_ATOMS: atom_id res chain seq x y z
N MET A 1 -4.99 6.69 11.80
CA MET A 1 -5.22 6.25 10.41
C MET A 1 -4.41 7.15 9.49
N LEU A 2 -3.64 6.56 8.58
CA LEU A 2 -2.88 7.25 7.54
C LEU A 2 -3.54 6.95 6.19
N LYS A 3 -3.85 7.99 5.41
CA LYS A 3 -4.38 7.87 4.05
C LYS A 3 -3.36 8.43 3.06
N VAL A 4 -3.10 7.69 1.99
CA VAL A 4 -2.15 8.04 0.94
C VAL A 4 -2.85 7.92 -0.40
N THR A 5 -2.71 8.95 -1.23
CA THR A 5 -3.13 8.91 -2.64
C THR A 5 -1.89 8.79 -3.51
N ILE A 6 -1.91 7.85 -4.44
CA ILE A 6 -0.80 7.59 -5.37
C ILE A 6 -1.19 8.20 -6.71
N GLU A 7 -0.41 9.18 -7.15
CA GLU A 7 -0.69 9.95 -8.36
C GLU A 7 0.49 9.94 -9.32
N LEU A 8 0.21 9.84 -10.61
CA LEU A 8 1.14 10.17 -11.66
C LEU A 8 0.87 11.60 -12.12
N VAL A 9 1.79 12.51 -11.81
CA VAL A 9 1.71 13.92 -12.18
C VAL A 9 2.64 14.18 -13.36
N PRO A 10 2.12 14.47 -14.56
CA PRO A 10 2.95 14.82 -15.71
C PRO A 10 3.72 16.12 -15.47
N SER A 11 4.99 16.14 -15.85
CA SER A 11 5.82 17.34 -15.72
C SER A 11 5.24 18.49 -16.54
N GLY A 12 4.88 19.59 -15.87
CA GLY A 12 4.36 20.80 -16.50
C GLY A 12 2.86 20.78 -16.85
N ASP A 13 2.13 19.71 -16.52
CA ASP A 13 0.70 19.61 -16.78
C ASP A 13 -0.01 18.90 -15.62
N GLN A 14 -0.31 19.67 -14.57
CA GLN A 14 -1.02 19.19 -13.37
C GLN A 14 -2.48 18.81 -13.66
N GLU A 15 -3.09 19.35 -14.72
CA GLU A 15 -4.48 19.04 -15.09
C GLU A 15 -4.63 17.60 -15.60
N ARG A 16 -3.53 17.00 -16.05
CA ARG A 16 -3.45 15.59 -16.47
C ARG A 16 -3.04 14.64 -15.35
N THR A 17 -3.09 15.06 -14.09
CA THR A 17 -2.80 14.19 -12.94
C THR A 17 -3.72 12.97 -12.96
N LEU A 18 -3.12 11.79 -12.83
CA LEU A 18 -3.83 10.52 -12.81
C LEU A 18 -3.68 9.86 -11.44
N VAL A 19 -4.81 9.64 -10.75
CA VAL A 19 -4.85 8.82 -9.54
C VAL A 19 -4.70 7.34 -9.93
N LEU A 20 -3.61 6.73 -9.47
CA LEU A 20 -3.28 5.32 -9.70
C LEU A 20 -3.80 4.41 -8.59
N GLY A 21 -4.02 4.95 -7.39
CA GLY A 21 -4.58 4.19 -6.29
C GLY A 21 -4.63 4.95 -4.98
N GLU A 22 -5.25 4.31 -4.00
CA GLU A 22 -5.41 4.81 -2.64
C GLU A 22 -4.95 3.74 -1.66
N LEU A 23 -4.10 4.12 -0.70
CA LEU A 23 -3.60 3.25 0.36
C LEU A 23 -4.06 3.80 1.70
N THR A 24 -4.70 2.95 2.49
CA THR A 24 -5.06 3.23 3.88
C THR A 24 -4.26 2.34 4.80
N ILE A 25 -3.69 2.93 5.86
CA ILE A 25 -2.98 2.21 6.92
C ILE A 25 -3.62 2.58 8.25
N SER A 26 -4.26 1.60 8.88
CA SER A 26 -4.99 1.76 10.14
C SER A 26 -4.23 1.01 11.23
N ASN A 27 -3.87 1.69 12.31
CA ASN A 27 -3.34 1.00 13.50
C ASN A 27 -4.51 0.28 14.18
N VAL A 28 -4.41 -1.05 14.30
CA VAL A 28 -5.44 -1.93 14.86
C VAL A 28 -5.06 -2.47 16.23
N GLY A 29 -3.84 -2.21 16.70
CA GLY A 29 -3.35 -2.73 17.96
C GLY A 29 -1.89 -2.40 18.23
N HIS A 30 -1.46 -2.73 19.44
CA HIS A 30 -0.10 -2.51 19.93
C HIS A 30 0.36 -3.79 20.63
N PRO A 31 1.06 -4.71 19.94
CA PRO A 31 1.57 -5.93 20.57
C PRO A 31 2.62 -5.62 21.65
N THR A 32 3.29 -4.46 21.56
CA THR A 32 4.19 -3.91 22.58
C THR A 32 3.99 -2.40 22.68
N VAL A 33 4.65 -1.74 23.66
CA VAL A 33 4.62 -0.26 23.80
C VAL A 33 5.18 0.42 22.55
N ASP A 34 6.21 -0.19 21.96
CA ASP A 34 6.99 0.41 20.87
C ASP A 34 6.60 -0.11 19.49
N ALA A 35 5.73 -1.13 19.39
CA ALA A 35 5.32 -1.72 18.13
C ALA A 35 3.81 -1.59 17.89
N GLY A 36 3.42 -1.46 16.62
CA GLY A 36 2.03 -1.40 16.19
C GLY A 36 1.70 -2.54 15.24
N ASP A 37 0.47 -3.00 15.33
CA ASP A 37 -0.17 -3.83 14.31
C ASP A 37 -1.03 -2.92 13.43
N TYR A 38 -0.98 -3.16 12.12
CA TYR A 38 -1.64 -2.32 11.13
C TYR A 38 -2.47 -3.15 10.16
N GLU A 39 -3.66 -2.66 9.84
CA GLU A 39 -4.39 -3.08 8.66
C GLU A 39 -4.05 -2.15 7.49
N VAL A 40 -3.82 -2.75 6.33
CA VAL A 40 -3.44 -2.09 5.09
C VAL A 40 -4.48 -2.43 4.03
N VAL A 41 -5.04 -1.39 3.42
CA VAL A 41 -5.98 -1.53 2.30
C VAL A 41 -5.46 -0.72 1.12
N LEU A 42 -5.12 -1.39 0.03
CA LEU A 42 -4.74 -0.76 -1.23
C LEU A 42 -5.86 -0.96 -2.25
N THR A 43 -6.36 0.15 -2.80
CA THR A 43 -7.21 0.13 -4.00
C THR A 43 -6.40 0.64 -5.19
N GLU A 44 -6.11 -0.22 -6.16
CA GLU A 44 -5.42 0.13 -7.40
C GLU A 44 -6.43 0.44 -8.50
N HIS A 45 -6.20 1.51 -9.25
CA HIS A 45 -6.99 1.88 -10.42
C HIS A 45 -6.23 1.48 -11.67
N HIS A 46 -6.68 0.43 -12.34
CA HIS A 46 -6.08 -0.04 -13.58
C HIS A 46 -6.88 0.48 -14.77
N ARG A 47 -6.32 1.46 -15.48
CA ARG A 47 -6.85 1.84 -16.79
C ARG A 47 -6.33 0.86 -17.83
N GLY A 48 -7.23 0.08 -18.42
CA GLY A 48 -6.93 -0.66 -19.64
C GLY A 48 -6.62 0.31 -20.80
N ARG A 49 -6.18 -0.23 -21.96
CA ARG A 49 -5.99 0.61 -23.16
C ARG A 49 -7.29 1.35 -23.49
N ALA A 50 -7.15 2.62 -23.88
CA ALA A 50 -8.10 3.67 -24.31
C ALA A 50 -9.64 3.42 -24.32
N ASP A 51 -10.13 2.20 -24.55
CA ASP A 51 -11.55 1.82 -24.63
C ASP A 51 -12.00 0.81 -23.56
N GLN A 52 -11.13 0.41 -22.62
CA GLN A 52 -11.49 -0.49 -21.53
C GLN A 52 -11.91 0.27 -20.27
N ALA A 53 -12.98 -0.22 -19.62
CA ALA A 53 -13.43 0.26 -18.32
C ALA A 53 -12.26 0.27 -17.32
N THR A 54 -12.22 1.29 -16.46
CA THR A 54 -11.25 1.34 -15.36
C THR A 54 -11.61 0.23 -14.39
N SER A 55 -10.78 -0.82 -14.32
CA SER A 55 -10.94 -1.85 -13.28
C SER A 55 -10.29 -1.37 -12.00
N ARG A 56 -10.86 -1.79 -10.87
CA ARG A 56 -10.37 -1.45 -9.54
C ARG A 56 -10.03 -2.75 -8.83
N PHE A 57 -8.85 -2.81 -8.22
CA PHE A 57 -8.42 -3.98 -7.46
C PHE A 57 -8.20 -3.59 -6.01
N CYS A 58 -8.85 -4.30 -5.09
CA CYS A 58 -8.66 -4.12 -3.66
C CYS A 58 -7.75 -5.22 -3.12
N THR A 59 -6.72 -4.83 -2.37
CA THR A 59 -5.85 -5.75 -1.63
C THR A 59 -5.91 -5.37 -0.15
N VAL A 60 -6.23 -6.35 0.70
CA VAL A 60 -6.27 -6.18 2.15
C VAL A 60 -5.16 -7.02 2.78
N ALA A 61 -4.40 -6.42 3.68
CA ALA A 61 -3.30 -7.07 4.38
C ALA A 61 -3.18 -6.60 5.82
N SER A 62 -2.54 -7.39 6.67
CA SER A 62 -2.08 -6.98 7.99
C SER A 62 -0.57 -6.79 8.00
N MET A 63 -0.05 -5.88 8.82
CA MET A 63 1.36 -5.80 9.20
C MET A 63 1.46 -5.95 10.72
N HIS A 64 2.45 -6.68 11.21
CA HIS A 64 2.59 -7.02 12.62
C HIS A 64 3.92 -6.56 13.20
N GLY A 65 3.89 -6.06 14.43
CA GLY A 65 5.11 -5.80 15.20
C GLY A 65 6.04 -4.72 14.62
N LEU A 66 5.51 -3.73 13.90
CA LEU A 66 6.31 -2.66 13.31
C LEU A 66 6.61 -1.56 14.35
N GLU A 67 7.90 -1.29 14.57
CA GLU A 67 8.39 -0.30 15.55
C GLU A 67 7.92 1.14 15.24
N ARG A 68 7.07 1.70 16.11
CA ARG A 68 6.44 3.01 16.00
C ARG A 68 7.40 4.16 16.22
N GLU A 69 8.36 4.00 17.13
CA GLU A 69 9.30 5.09 17.48
C GLU A 69 10.36 5.31 16.39
N VAL A 70 10.62 4.30 15.57
CA VAL A 70 11.68 4.33 14.55
C VAL A 70 11.13 4.64 13.15
N LEU A 71 9.89 4.24 12.86
CA LEU A 71 9.33 4.39 11.52
C LEU A 71 8.73 5.78 11.31
N ARG A 72 9.37 6.56 10.43
CA ARG A 72 8.75 7.75 9.86
C ARG A 72 7.51 7.36 9.02
N PRO A 73 6.50 8.24 8.88
CA PRO A 73 5.30 7.94 8.12
C PRO A 73 5.57 7.37 6.72
N THR A 74 6.54 7.94 5.99
CA THR A 74 6.93 7.45 4.66
C THR A 74 7.52 6.04 4.67
N GLN A 75 8.21 5.64 5.75
CA GLN A 75 8.75 4.28 5.89
C GLN A 75 7.62 3.27 6.13
N LEU A 76 6.60 3.64 6.90
CA LEU A 76 5.40 2.83 7.09
C LEU A 76 4.64 2.64 5.76
N VAL A 77 4.53 3.70 4.95
CA VAL A 77 3.97 3.61 3.59
C VAL A 77 4.81 2.69 2.70
N GLY A 78 6.14 2.80 2.75
CA GLY A 78 7.04 1.93 2.00
C GLY A 78 6.91 0.45 2.38
N ALA A 79 6.81 0.14 3.67
CA ALA A 79 6.57 -1.21 4.16
C ALA A 79 5.21 -1.75 3.69
N ALA A 80 4.16 -0.95 3.80
CA ALA A 80 2.83 -1.31 3.33
C ALA A 80 2.83 -1.62 1.83
N LEU A 81 3.35 -0.73 0.98
CA LEU A 81 3.43 -0.93 -0.47
C LEU A 81 4.25 -2.16 -0.85
N ASN A 82 5.34 -2.41 -0.13
CA ASN A 82 6.16 -3.58 -0.38
C ASN A 82 5.43 -4.90 -0.09
N LEU A 83 4.52 -4.91 0.89
CA LEU A 83 3.67 -6.05 1.18
C LEU A 83 2.56 -6.26 0.14
N VAL A 84 1.84 -5.19 -0.22
CA VAL A 84 0.62 -5.30 -1.06
C VAL A 84 0.88 -5.21 -2.56
N ALA A 85 2.01 -4.61 -2.99
CA ALA A 85 2.38 -4.42 -4.39
C ALA A 85 3.86 -4.76 -4.64
N PRO A 86 4.31 -6.00 -4.39
CA PRO A 86 5.71 -6.37 -4.48
C PRO A 86 6.22 -6.31 -5.93
N LEU A 87 7.36 -5.63 -6.13
CA LEU A 87 8.07 -5.66 -7.41
C LEU A 87 8.68 -7.06 -7.60
N LYS A 88 8.20 -7.79 -8.62
CA LYS A 88 8.59 -9.19 -8.97
C LYS A 88 10.10 -9.50 -9.06
N ARG A 89 11.02 -8.53 -8.95
CA ARG A 89 12.48 -8.72 -9.12
C ARG A 89 13.36 -8.36 -7.92
N THR A 90 12.84 -7.75 -6.85
CA THR A 90 13.69 -7.25 -5.75
C THR A 90 13.59 -8.04 -4.44
N MET A 91 12.76 -9.08 -4.32
CA MET A 91 12.52 -9.76 -3.03
C MET A 91 12.52 -11.29 -3.09
N HIS A 92 13.53 -11.87 -3.74
CA HIS A 92 13.75 -13.33 -3.70
C HIS A 92 14.73 -13.78 -2.61
N SER A 93 15.03 -12.95 -1.62
CA SER A 93 15.86 -13.37 -0.49
C SER A 93 15.68 -12.44 0.70
N SER A 94 15.15 -12.96 1.80
CA SER A 94 14.91 -12.28 3.09
C SER A 94 13.74 -11.29 3.04
N SER A 95 12.77 -11.30 3.94
CA SER A 95 12.76 -11.57 5.38
C SER A 95 11.41 -12.18 5.77
N GLU A 96 11.29 -12.72 6.99
CA GLU A 96 10.00 -13.11 7.56
C GLU A 96 8.94 -12.03 7.25
N PRO A 97 7.76 -12.41 6.75
CA PRO A 97 6.82 -11.42 6.29
C PRO A 97 6.30 -10.69 7.53
N TYR A 98 6.68 -9.41 7.68
CA TYR A 98 6.18 -8.48 8.70
C TYR A 98 4.68 -8.18 8.53
N GLY A 99 3.94 -9.05 7.83
CA GLY A 99 2.56 -8.90 7.45
C GLY A 99 2.04 -10.02 6.56
N VAL A 100 0.72 -10.09 6.39
CA VAL A 100 0.05 -11.14 5.61
C VAL A 100 -0.98 -10.50 4.69
N VAL A 101 -0.97 -10.88 3.41
CA VAL A 101 -2.04 -10.51 2.47
C VAL A 101 -3.23 -11.45 2.68
N HIS A 102 -4.41 -10.88 2.96
CA HIS A 102 -5.63 -11.63 3.25
C HIS A 102 -6.48 -11.85 1.99
N SER A 103 -6.63 -10.82 1.17
CA SER A 103 -7.44 -10.89 -0.05
C SER A 103 -6.89 -9.99 -1.14
N ARG A 104 -7.22 -10.37 -2.38
CA ARG A 104 -7.01 -9.56 -3.58
C ARG A 104 -8.17 -9.81 -4.53
N GLU A 105 -9.00 -8.79 -4.72
CA GLU A 105 -10.28 -8.91 -5.42
C GLU A 105 -10.46 -7.75 -6.41
N GLU A 106 -11.13 -8.02 -7.53
CA GLU A 106 -11.62 -6.98 -8.44
C GLU A 106 -12.94 -6.43 -7.88
N LEU A 107 -13.08 -5.10 -7.86
CA LEU A 107 -14.25 -4.37 -7.33
C LEU A 107 -15.27 -4.04 -8.41
#